data_AF-W7DHJ3-F1
#
_entry.id   AF-W7DHJ3-F1
#
_cell.length_a   1.000
_cell.length_b   1.000
_cell.length_c   1.000
_cell.angle_alpha   90.00
_cell.angle_beta   90.00
_cell.angle_gamma   90.00
#
_symmetry.space_group_name_H-M   'P 1'
#
loop_
_entity.id
_entity.type
_entity.pdbx_description
1 polymer ?
#
loop_
_entity_poly.entity_id
_entity_poly.type
_entity_poly.pdbx_seq_one_letter_code
_entity_poly.pdbx_strand_id
1 'polypeptide(L)'
;MKALRLSLVFIVICGLIYPLAATGVAQVIFPSKANGSLIEKNGEVVGSKWIGQNFASNKYFHGRVSSIANNASASGSENLAPSNPELKKKTRGKQHRNTTKRKPNNV
;
A
#
# COMPACT_ATOMS: atom_id res chain seq x y z
N MET A 1 -44.59 0.72 -5.96
CA MET A 1 -43.84 -0.56 -5.93
C MET A 1 -42.79 -0.76 -7.05
N LYS A 2 -42.84 -0.05 -8.20
CA LYS A 2 -41.86 -0.25 -9.29
C LYS A 2 -40.42 0.18 -8.95
N ALA A 3 -40.26 1.31 -8.26
CA ALA A 3 -38.94 1.82 -7.85
C ALA A 3 -38.20 0.83 -6.93
N LEU A 4 -38.89 0.23 -5.95
CA LEU A 4 -38.29 -0.74 -5.03
C LEU A 4 -37.77 -1.98 -5.77
N ARG A 5 -38.53 -2.50 -6.75
CA ARG A 5 -38.10 -3.64 -7.57
C ARG A 5 -36.86 -3.30 -8.39
N LEU A 6 -36.83 -2.12 -9.00
CA LEU A 6 -35.69 -1.66 -9.79
C LEU A 6 -34.43 -1.50 -8.92
N SER A 7 -34.56 -0.89 -7.73
CA SER A 7 -33.45 -0.78 -6.79
C SER A 7 -32.91 -2.15 -6.37
N LEU A 8 -33.79 -3.11 -6.09
CA LEU A 8 -33.39 -4.46 -5.67
C LEU A 8 -32.66 -5.21 -6.79
N VAL A 9 -33.12 -5.04 -8.04
CA VAL A 9 -32.41 -5.56 -9.23
C VAL A 9 -31.01 -4.97 -9.35
N PHE A 10 -30.86 -3.65 -9.22
CA PHE A 10 -29.53 -3.01 -9.29
C PHE A 10 -28.60 -3.41 -8.13
N ILE A 11 -29.14 -3.60 -6.92
CA ILE A 11 -28.36 -4.12 -5.78
C ILE A 11 -27.83 -5.52 -6.10
N VAL A 12 -28.65 -6.40 -6.66
CA VAL A 12 -28.21 -7.76 -7.02
C VAL A 12 -27.19 -7.72 -8.17
N ILE A 13 -27.44 -6.92 -9.21
CA ILE A 13 -26.54 -6.83 -10.35
C ILE A 13 -25.17 -6.25 -9.94
N CYS A 14 -25.17 -5.07 -9.30
CA CYS A 14 -23.94 -4.36 -8.98
C CYS A 14 -23.24 -4.91 -7.72
N GLY A 15 -24.00 -5.43 -6.76
CA GLY A 15 -23.48 -5.93 -5.49
C GLY A 15 -23.12 -7.43 -5.51
N LEU A 16 -23.68 -8.22 -6.42
CA LEU A 16 -23.46 -9.66 -6.46
C LEU A 16 -22.97 -10.14 -7.83
N ILE A 17 -23.75 -9.93 -8.89
CA ILE A 17 -23.44 -10.50 -10.22
C ILE A 17 -22.12 -9.96 -10.74
N TYR A 18 -21.95 -8.63 -10.71
CA TYR A 18 -20.76 -7.96 -11.20
C TYR A 18 -19.47 -8.35 -10.44
N PRO A 19 -19.38 -8.24 -9.09
CA PRO A 19 -18.16 -8.60 -8.39
C PRO A 19 -17.81 -10.09 -8.51
N LEU A 20 -18.80 -11.00 -8.56
CA LEU A 20 -18.56 -12.43 -8.76
C LEU A 20 -18.04 -12.73 -10.17
N ALA A 21 -18.66 -12.15 -11.20
CA ALA A 21 -18.20 -12.33 -12.59
C ALA A 21 -16.79 -11.76 -12.77
N ALA A 22 -16.53 -10.55 -12.26
CA ALA A 22 -15.21 -9.93 -12.33
C ALA A 22 -14.14 -10.75 -11.59
N THR A 23 -14.45 -11.23 -10.38
CA THR A 23 -13.52 -12.08 -9.60
C THR A 23 -13.27 -13.40 -10.30
N GLY A 24 -14.32 -14.05 -10.81
CA GLY A 24 -14.19 -15.32 -11.54
C GLY A 24 -13.30 -15.19 -12.78
N VAL A 25 -13.55 -14.18 -13.61
CA VAL A 25 -12.73 -13.91 -14.80
C VAL A 25 -11.28 -13.57 -14.41
N ALA A 26 -11.08 -12.74 -13.39
CA ALA A 26 -9.75 -12.38 -12.93
C ALA A 26 -8.95 -13.58 -12.40
N GLN A 27 -9.60 -14.51 -11.69
CA GLN A 27 -8.95 -15.72 -11.19
C GLN A 27 -8.59 -16.70 -12.32
N VAL A 28 -9.41 -16.80 -13.37
CA VAL A 28 -9.11 -17.68 -14.53
C VAL A 28 -7.94 -17.14 -15.36
N ILE A 29 -7.93 -15.83 -15.65
CA ILE A 29 -6.94 -15.25 -16.57
C ILE A 29 -5.65 -14.85 -15.84
N PHE A 30 -5.75 -14.32 -14.62
CA PHE A 30 -4.62 -13.76 -13.88
C PHE A 30 -4.63 -14.10 -12.38
N PRO A 31 -4.58 -15.40 -12.00
CA PRO A 31 -4.72 -15.82 -10.60
C PRO A 31 -3.67 -15.20 -9.68
N SER A 32 -2.41 -15.13 -10.11
CA SER A 32 -1.34 -14.53 -9.30
C SER A 32 -1.57 -13.04 -9.01
N LYS A 33 -2.14 -12.28 -9.95
CA LYS A 33 -2.44 -10.86 -9.75
C LYS A 33 -3.72 -10.65 -8.94
N ALA A 34 -4.75 -11.46 -9.21
CA ALA A 34 -6.01 -11.42 -8.48
C ALA A 34 -5.83 -11.72 -6.98
N ASN A 35 -4.86 -12.57 -6.64
CA ASN A 35 -4.50 -12.91 -5.26
C ASN A 35 -3.44 -11.95 -4.65
N GLY A 36 -3.20 -10.79 -5.26
CA GLY A 36 -2.36 -9.73 -4.68
C GLY A 36 -0.88 -9.78 -5.04
N SER A 37 -0.46 -10.62 -6.00
CA SER A 37 0.95 -10.74 -6.44
C SER A 37 1.92 -10.98 -5.28
N LEU A 38 1.58 -11.95 -4.43
CA LEU A 38 2.38 -12.35 -3.27
C LEU A 38 3.75 -12.89 -3.71
N ILE A 39 4.76 -12.65 -2.87
CA ILE A 39 6.11 -13.17 -3.02
C ILE A 39 6.34 -14.13 -1.88
N GLU A 40 6.67 -15.37 -2.22
CA GLU A 40 6.96 -16.44 -1.27
C GLU A 40 8.44 -16.77 -1.29
N LYS A 41 9.00 -17.03 -0.11
CA LYS A 41 10.35 -17.55 0.06
C LYS A 41 10.30 -18.69 1.05
N ASN A 42 10.75 -19.88 0.62
CA ASN A 42 10.77 -21.09 1.45
C ASN A 42 9.38 -21.47 2.04
N GLY A 43 8.29 -21.24 1.29
CA GLY A 43 6.93 -21.56 1.73
C GLY A 43 6.30 -20.52 2.67
N GLU A 44 6.99 -19.42 2.97
CA GLU A 44 6.45 -18.30 3.75
C GLU A 44 6.21 -17.08 2.85
N VAL A 45 5.06 -16.43 3.03
CA VAL A 45 4.72 -15.17 2.34
C VAL A 45 5.53 -14.04 2.94
N VAL A 46 6.57 -13.60 2.22
CA VAL A 46 7.47 -12.53 2.68
C VAL A 46 6.95 -11.14 2.32
N GLY A 47 5.98 -11.03 1.41
CA GLY A 47 5.36 -9.76 1.03
C GLY A 47 4.60 -9.84 -0.29
N SER A 48 4.39 -8.69 -0.93
CA SER A 48 3.83 -8.64 -2.29
C SER A 48 4.66 -7.71 -3.18
N LYS A 49 4.60 -7.94 -4.49
CA LYS A 49 5.36 -7.15 -5.48
C LYS A 49 5.08 -5.66 -5.42
N TRP A 50 3.89 -5.27 -4.97
CA TRP A 50 3.41 -3.89 -4.99
C TRP A 50 3.44 -3.19 -3.62
N ILE A 51 3.59 -3.95 -2.53
CA ILE A 51 3.67 -3.40 -1.18
C ILE A 51 5.13 -3.24 -0.78
N GLY A 52 5.56 -1.98 -0.65
CA GLY A 52 6.87 -1.66 -0.09
C GLY A 52 6.87 -1.86 1.42
N GLN A 53 7.95 -2.40 1.96
CA GLN A 53 8.16 -2.58 3.40
C GLN A 53 9.08 -1.49 3.97
N ASN A 54 9.04 -1.30 5.28
CA ASN A 54 9.95 -0.37 5.95
C ASN A 54 11.30 -1.03 6.23
N PHE A 55 12.29 -0.74 5.39
CA PHE A 55 13.67 -1.19 5.59
C PHE A 55 14.47 -0.16 6.39
N ALA A 56 14.80 -0.48 7.65
CA ALA A 56 15.54 0.41 8.55
C ALA A 56 17.05 0.08 8.68
N SER A 57 17.50 -1.05 8.10
CA SER A 57 18.89 -1.50 8.16
C SER A 57 19.71 -0.92 7.02
N ASN A 58 20.97 -0.54 7.29
CA ASN A 58 21.91 -0.01 6.31
C ASN A 58 22.25 -0.99 5.16
N LYS A 59 21.91 -2.29 5.31
CA LYS A 59 22.13 -3.31 4.28
C LYS A 59 21.12 -3.27 3.13
N TYR A 60 19.99 -2.59 3.32
CA TYR A 60 18.90 -2.54 2.35
C TYR A 60 18.74 -1.15 1.76
N PHE A 61 18.18 -1.10 0.56
CA PHE A 61 17.73 0.15 -0.03
C PHE A 61 16.58 0.73 0.79
N HIS A 62 16.67 2.02 1.07
CA HIS A 62 15.66 2.73 1.85
C HIS A 62 14.65 3.35 0.90
N GLY A 63 13.39 2.96 1.03
CA GLY A 63 12.28 3.55 0.29
C GLY A 63 11.96 4.98 0.75
N ARG A 64 10.91 5.56 0.15
CA ARG A 64 10.37 6.84 0.61
C ARG A 64 9.83 6.72 2.03
N VAL A 65 9.92 7.80 2.79
CA VAL A 65 9.38 7.77 4.14
C VAL A 65 7.86 7.80 4.07
N SER A 66 7.24 6.77 4.62
CA SER A 66 5.80 6.65 4.72
C SER A 66 5.28 7.34 5.98
N SER A 67 4.09 7.91 5.87
CA SER A 67 3.31 8.49 6.97
C SER A 67 2.77 7.41 7.92
N ILE A 68 2.53 6.22 7.39
CA ILE A 68 1.94 5.08 8.11
C ILE A 68 2.96 3.96 8.33
N ALA A 69 4.26 4.29 8.28
CA ALA A 69 5.36 3.35 8.41
C ALA A 69 5.28 2.11 7.47
N ASN A 70 4.67 2.26 6.29
CA ASN A 70 4.42 1.18 5.32
C ASN A 70 3.59 0.00 5.91
N ASN A 71 2.68 0.29 6.83
CA ASN A 71 1.72 -0.69 7.33
C ASN A 71 0.71 -1.03 6.22
N ALA A 72 0.60 -2.31 5.85
CA ALA A 72 -0.30 -2.77 4.78
C ALA A 72 -1.80 -2.65 5.12
N SER A 73 -2.15 -2.58 6.41
CA SER A 73 -3.53 -2.44 6.88
C SER A 73 -4.04 -1.00 6.85
N ALA A 74 -3.15 -0.02 6.65
CA ALA A 74 -3.50 1.38 6.56
C ALA A 74 -3.11 1.92 5.19
N SER A 75 -3.82 2.94 4.72
CA SER A 75 -3.43 3.70 3.54
C SER A 75 -3.71 5.16 3.83
N GLY A 76 -2.72 6.02 3.62
CA GLY A 76 -2.90 7.43 3.93
C GLY A 76 -1.62 8.25 3.92
N SER A 77 -1.84 9.55 4.08
CA SER A 77 -0.82 10.57 4.15
C SER A 77 -1.11 11.47 5.35
N GLU A 78 -0.12 12.21 5.85
CA GLU A 78 -0.35 13.14 6.97
C GLU A 78 -1.02 14.45 6.54
N ASN A 79 -1.25 14.64 5.23
CA ASN A 79 -2.02 15.76 4.67
C ASN A 79 -1.57 17.14 5.18
N LEU A 80 -0.26 17.31 5.44
CA LEU A 80 0.30 18.58 5.96
C LEU A 80 0.51 19.57 4.81
N ALA A 81 -0.03 20.78 4.95
CA ALA A 81 0.17 21.87 4.01
C ALA A 81 1.59 22.48 4.11
N PRO A 82 2.12 23.13 3.04
CA PRO A 82 3.44 23.77 3.05
C PRO A 82 3.61 24.85 4.13
N SER A 83 2.53 25.53 4.52
CA SER A 83 2.52 26.54 5.58
C SER A 83 2.61 25.95 6.99
N ASN A 84 2.32 24.65 7.18
CA ASN A 84 2.29 24.02 8.48
C ASN A 84 3.72 23.94 9.10
N PRO A 85 3.95 24.47 10.31
CA PRO A 85 5.23 24.36 10.99
C PRO A 85 5.69 22.90 11.23
N GLU A 86 4.77 21.95 11.40
CA GLU A 86 5.12 20.54 11.63
C GLU A 86 5.82 19.90 10.43
N LEU A 87 5.44 20.27 9.21
CA LEU A 87 6.08 19.77 8.00
C LEU A 87 7.55 20.23 7.95
N LYS A 88 7.82 21.50 8.27
CA LYS A 88 9.17 22.07 8.33
C LYS A 88 10.03 21.39 9.39
N LYS A 89 9.45 21.08 10.56
CA LYS A 89 10.14 20.34 11.63
C LYS A 89 10.50 18.91 11.17
N LYS A 90 9.57 18.22 10.53
CA LYS A 90 9.72 16.84 10.05
C LYS A 90 10.76 16.72 8.94
N THR A 91 10.75 17.64 7.96
CA THR A 91 11.73 17.65 6.87
C THR A 91 13.13 17.92 7.39
N ARG A 92 13.30 18.94 8.25
CA ARG A 92 14.59 19.23 8.90
C ARG A 92 15.10 18.06 9.72
N GLY A 93 14.28 17.49 10.60
CA GLY A 93 14.66 16.34 11.43
C GLY A 93 15.06 15.10 10.62
N LYS A 94 14.38 14.84 9.48
CA LYS A 94 14.74 13.73 8.58
C LYS A 94 16.00 14.00 7.77
N GLN A 95 16.23 15.24 7.34
CA GLN A 95 17.43 15.63 6.62
C GLN A 95 18.67 15.40 7.49
N HIS A 96 18.63 15.81 8.76
CA HIS A 96 19.71 15.55 9.72
C HIS A 96 19.92 14.05 10.01
N ARG A 97 18.84 13.26 10.15
CA ARG A 97 18.97 11.80 10.37
C ARG A 97 19.63 11.10 9.18
N ASN A 98 19.30 11.51 7.95
CA ASN A 98 19.88 10.93 6.75
C ASN A 98 21.35 11.31 6.56
N THR A 99 21.76 12.55 6.85
CA THR A 99 23.16 12.95 6.70
C THR A 99 24.07 12.34 7.76
N THR A 100 23.60 12.20 9.00
CA THR A 100 24.41 11.69 10.11
C THR A 100 24.49 10.15 10.13
N LYS A 101 23.41 9.42 9.79
CA LYS A 101 23.43 7.95 9.79
C LYS A 101 23.94 7.29 8.50
N ARG A 102 24.06 8.06 7.41
CA ARG A 102 24.49 7.55 6.09
C ARG A 102 25.92 7.93 5.70
N LYS A 103 26.69 8.62 6.56
CA LYS A 103 28.13 8.73 6.29
C LYS A 103 28.68 7.30 6.15
N PRO A 104 29.32 6.96 5.03
CA PRO A 104 29.99 5.68 4.92
C PRO A 104 31.04 5.65 6.03
N ASN A 105 30.92 4.70 6.96
CA ASN A 105 32.10 4.29 7.70
C ASN A 105 33.06 3.77 6.65
N ASN A 106 34.23 4.42 6.58
CA ASN A 106 35.37 4.04 5.75
C ASN A 106 35.46 2.50 5.67
N VAL A 107 35.39 1.99 4.44
CA VAL A 107 36.16 0.81 4.03
C VAL A 107 37.35 1.36 3.28
#